data_AF-A0A3N4ZW14-F1
#
_entry.id   AF-A0A3N4ZW14-F1
#
_cell.length_a   1.000
_cell.length_b   1.000
_cell.length_c   1.000
_cell.angle_alpha   90.00
_cell.angle_beta   90.00
_cell.angle_gamma   90.00
#
_symmetry.space_group_name_H-M   'P 1'
#
loop_
_entity.id
_entity.type
_entity.pdbx_description
1 polymer ?
#
loop_
_entity_poly.entity_id
_entity_poly.type
_entity_poly.pdbx_seq_one_letter_code
_entity_poly.pdbx_strand_id
1 'polypeptide(L)'
;MRQRHGQGRARRAGAALAAVLTWAGLLAGAAGCTSDPADRSDIGEAFGKAPAPEDVIRISPDDGSKGVRPGRRLQVGVPSGRLESVKVVKSQDAQDSEVHGRISEDGLRWEPDETRLALAAKYTVDAVALDGHGRRSARHTTFTTFVPDERFIGYVTPENRSTVGTGMIVSLEFNREIEHRAAVERAVHVTARPAVEIRPHWFGKDRLDFRPQRYWKPGTQVTVSLRLRDVEGAPGVYGLQYKTFSFTVGRSQVSLVDAAAHTMQVRRDGALLATVPITAGAPRHTTYNGKMVVMEMLELTRMNGATVGFKKQNGKGEYDIPDVPHALRLTDSGTFLHGNYWAPNAPGHVNVSHGCVGLMDVKGGSSDTPAGWFFDRSLVGDVVQVVHSNDKKVAPDNGLGGWNMGWKAWKAGSAVK
;
A
#
# COMPACT_ATOMS: atom_id res chain seq x y z
N MET A 1 -7.93 32.48 52.67
CA MET A 1 -8.56 31.93 53.88
C MET A 1 -8.41 30.41 53.85
N ARG A 2 -7.98 29.79 54.98
CA ARG A 2 -7.58 28.36 55.24
C ARG A 2 -6.12 28.02 54.85
N GLN A 3 -5.11 28.12 55.74
CA GLN A 3 -4.71 27.26 56.91
C GLN A 3 -4.66 25.76 56.57
N ARG A 4 -3.55 25.00 56.54
CA ARG A 4 -2.33 24.71 57.37
C ARG A 4 -2.44 23.42 58.23
N HIS A 5 -1.39 22.60 58.13
CA HIS A 5 -0.90 21.52 59.02
C HIS A 5 -1.59 20.13 58.94
N GLY A 6 -0.90 19.00 59.08
CA GLY A 6 0.50 18.74 59.47
C GLY A 6 0.93 17.27 59.27
N GLN A 7 2.24 17.02 59.43
CA GLN A 7 2.93 15.74 59.32
C GLN A 7 2.72 14.83 60.55
N GLY A 8 2.91 13.51 60.38
CA GLY A 8 3.15 12.56 61.46
C GLY A 8 3.89 11.31 60.96
N ARG A 9 4.95 10.90 61.67
CA ARG A 9 5.94 9.87 61.30
C ARG A 9 6.11 8.90 62.48
N ALA A 10 6.10 7.57 62.26
CA ALA A 10 6.69 6.52 63.12
C ALA A 10 6.66 5.18 62.33
N ARG A 11 7.74 4.44 62.00
CA ARG A 11 8.87 3.75 62.69
C ARG A 11 8.56 2.32 63.21
N ARG A 12 9.42 1.36 62.74
CA ARG A 12 9.79 -0.01 63.21
C ARG A 12 8.94 -1.18 62.65
N ALA A 13 9.44 -2.39 62.32
CA ALA A 13 10.77 -3.03 62.22
C ALA A 13 10.64 -4.45 61.58
N GLY A 14 11.76 -5.05 61.13
CA GLY A 14 11.95 -6.49 60.76
C GLY A 14 12.48 -6.69 59.33
N ALA A 15 13.78 -6.85 59.01
CA ALA A 15 14.69 -8.01 59.20
C ALA A 15 14.06 -9.33 58.69
N ALA A 16 14.62 -10.19 57.84
CA ALA A 16 15.93 -10.44 57.22
C ALA A 16 15.65 -11.30 55.94
N LEU A 17 16.52 -11.68 54.99
CA LEU A 17 17.87 -12.23 55.02
C LEU A 17 18.41 -12.22 53.58
N ALA A 18 19.71 -11.97 53.43
CA ALA A 18 20.48 -12.17 52.20
C ALA A 18 21.10 -13.57 52.18
N ALA A 19 21.34 -14.11 50.98
CA ALA A 19 22.50 -14.97 50.72
C ALA A 19 22.75 -15.08 49.20
N VAL A 20 23.77 -14.35 48.73
CA VAL A 20 24.48 -14.61 47.47
C VAL A 20 25.65 -15.52 47.82
N LEU A 21 25.78 -16.66 47.14
CA LEU A 21 26.98 -17.49 47.21
C LEU A 21 27.44 -17.86 45.80
N THR A 22 28.55 -17.23 45.40
CA THR A 22 29.48 -17.66 44.36
C THR A 22 30.12 -19.00 44.73
N TRP A 23 30.23 -19.93 43.79
CA TRP A 23 31.12 -21.09 43.95
C TRP A 23 31.83 -21.41 42.63
N ALA A 24 33.14 -21.16 42.62
CA ALA A 24 34.09 -21.81 41.73
C ALA A 24 34.78 -22.91 42.55
N GLY A 25 34.93 -24.10 41.97
CA GLY A 25 35.60 -25.23 42.60
C GLY A 25 35.85 -26.36 41.61
N LEU A 26 37.07 -26.39 41.06
CA LEU A 26 37.71 -27.62 40.58
C LEU A 26 37.76 -28.63 41.73
N LEU A 27 37.53 -29.91 41.45
CA LEU A 27 38.33 -31.01 42.01
C LEU A 27 38.13 -32.29 41.18
N ALA A 28 39.26 -32.91 40.87
CA ALA A 28 39.43 -34.15 40.14
C ALA A 28 39.21 -35.39 41.02
N GLY A 29 39.05 -36.56 40.40
CA GLY A 29 39.56 -37.83 40.96
C GLY A 29 38.71 -39.08 40.79
N ALA A 30 39.05 -39.89 39.77
CA ALA A 30 39.14 -41.36 39.82
C ALA A 30 39.96 -41.76 38.56
N ALA A 31 41.27 -42.03 38.66
CA ALA A 31 41.88 -43.34 38.96
C ALA A 31 41.14 -44.49 38.23
N GLY A 32 41.71 -45.25 37.31
CA GLY A 32 43.07 -45.44 36.84
C GLY A 32 43.12 -46.85 36.24
N CYS A 33 43.70 -47.02 35.06
CA CYS A 33 44.29 -48.28 34.60
C CYS A 33 45.44 -47.92 33.68
N THR A 34 46.66 -48.16 34.16
CA THR A 34 47.86 -48.15 33.34
C THR A 34 47.96 -49.52 32.68
N SER A 35 48.28 -49.54 31.39
CA SER A 35 48.90 -50.69 30.73
C SER A 35 49.85 -50.14 29.68
N ASP A 36 51.07 -50.65 29.74
CA ASP A 36 52.27 -50.35 28.96
C ASP A 36 52.10 -50.19 27.43
N PRO A 37 53.07 -49.55 26.75
CA PRO A 37 53.02 -49.31 25.31
C PRO A 37 53.29 -50.62 24.56
N ALA A 38 52.22 -51.26 24.10
CA ALA A 38 52.28 -52.33 23.12
C ALA A 38 51.74 -51.81 21.79
N ASP A 39 52.70 -51.52 20.91
CA ASP A 39 52.67 -51.65 19.46
C ASP A 39 51.34 -52.24 18.92
N ARG A 40 50.47 -51.35 18.42
CA ARG A 40 49.33 -51.69 17.59
C ARG A 40 49.30 -50.75 16.40
N SER A 41 50.09 -51.14 15.41
CA SER A 41 49.68 -51.26 14.02
C SER A 41 48.63 -50.26 13.54
N ASP A 42 49.11 -49.38 12.65
CA ASP A 42 48.33 -48.74 11.59
C ASP A 42 47.26 -49.68 11.02
N ILE A 43 46.03 -49.48 11.45
CA ILE A 43 44.81 -49.90 10.74
C ILE A 43 43.89 -48.69 10.46
N GLY A 44 44.43 -47.47 10.58
CA GLY A 44 43.71 -46.22 10.33
C GLY A 44 43.81 -45.67 8.90
N GLU A 45 44.76 -46.13 8.08
CA GLU A 45 45.02 -45.55 6.75
C GLU A 45 44.19 -46.15 5.59
N ALA A 46 43.27 -47.08 5.86
CA ALA A 46 42.42 -47.69 4.82
C ALA A 46 41.07 -46.98 4.59
N PHE A 47 40.69 -46.01 5.44
CA PHE A 47 39.50 -45.18 5.26
C PHE A 47 39.91 -43.71 5.38
N GLY A 48 40.10 -43.06 4.23
CA GLY A 48 40.47 -41.64 4.18
C GLY A 48 39.62 -40.78 5.11
N LYS A 49 40.24 -39.75 5.68
CA LYS A 49 39.64 -38.78 6.62
C LYS A 49 38.24 -38.39 6.18
N ALA A 50 37.27 -38.40 7.11
CA ALA A 50 35.91 -37.98 6.81
C ALA A 50 35.92 -36.55 6.21
N PRO A 51 35.31 -36.33 5.04
CA PRO A 51 35.28 -35.02 4.39
C PRO A 51 34.57 -34.00 5.29
N ALA A 52 34.98 -32.73 5.19
CA ALA A 52 34.34 -31.68 5.94
C ALA A 52 32.87 -31.52 5.49
N PRO A 53 31.94 -31.10 6.36
CA PRO A 53 30.55 -30.89 5.96
C PRO A 53 30.37 -29.95 4.75
N GLU A 54 31.24 -28.93 4.59
CA GLU A 54 31.24 -28.07 3.40
C GLU A 54 31.58 -28.77 2.08
N ASP A 55 32.36 -29.86 2.12
CA ASP A 55 32.72 -30.66 0.95
C ASP A 55 31.58 -31.59 0.53
N VAL A 56 30.73 -31.98 1.49
CA VAL A 56 29.59 -32.88 1.28
C VAL A 56 28.34 -32.11 0.85
N ILE A 57 28.02 -31.02 1.55
CA ILE A 57 26.81 -30.22 1.32
C ILE A 57 27.22 -28.83 0.84
N ARG A 58 26.87 -28.47 -0.40
CA ARG A 58 27.08 -27.15 -0.97
C ARG A 58 25.84 -26.29 -0.78
N ILE A 59 26.01 -25.16 -0.10
CA ILE A 59 24.98 -24.14 0.10
C ILE A 59 25.48 -22.82 -0.48
N SER A 60 24.67 -22.17 -1.31
CA SER A 60 24.92 -20.82 -1.80
C SER A 60 23.66 -19.97 -1.59
N PRO A 61 23.73 -18.76 -1.02
CA PRO A 61 24.91 -18.04 -0.53
C PRO A 61 25.68 -18.75 0.59
N ASP A 62 26.98 -18.45 0.70
CA ASP A 62 27.87 -19.06 1.70
C ASP A 62 27.55 -18.59 3.13
N ASP A 63 27.98 -19.36 4.11
CA ASP A 63 27.79 -19.03 5.52
C ASP A 63 28.47 -17.71 5.91
N GLY A 64 27.75 -16.91 6.70
CA GLY A 64 28.14 -15.56 7.09
C GLY A 64 28.04 -14.51 5.98
N SER A 65 27.58 -14.86 4.77
CA SER A 65 27.42 -13.88 3.68
C SER A 65 26.52 -12.72 4.10
N LYS A 66 26.94 -11.49 3.78
CA LYS A 66 26.19 -10.27 4.10
C LYS A 66 25.78 -9.54 2.82
N GLY A 67 24.60 -8.93 2.84
CA GLY A 67 24.14 -8.07 1.75
C GLY A 67 23.98 -8.81 0.42
N VAL A 68 23.55 -10.08 0.46
CA VAL A 68 23.33 -10.89 -0.74
C VAL A 68 22.37 -10.15 -1.69
N ARG A 69 22.83 -9.88 -2.91
CA ARG A 69 22.12 -9.07 -3.90
C ARG A 69 20.82 -9.76 -4.40
N PRO A 70 19.74 -9.01 -4.71
CA PRO A 70 18.44 -9.54 -5.13
C PRO A 70 18.45 -10.56 -6.29
N GLY A 71 19.46 -10.52 -7.16
CA GLY A 71 19.59 -11.45 -8.29
C GLY A 71 20.20 -12.82 -7.96
N ARG A 72 20.71 -13.01 -6.73
CA ARG A 72 21.23 -14.30 -6.26
C ARG A 72 20.09 -15.19 -5.77
N ARG A 73 20.27 -16.50 -5.88
CA ARG A 73 19.29 -17.52 -5.50
C ARG A 73 19.87 -18.40 -4.40
N LEU A 74 19.01 -18.92 -3.53
CA LEU A 74 19.37 -19.99 -2.62
C LEU A 74 19.49 -21.30 -3.39
N GLN A 75 20.61 -21.98 -3.23
CA GLN A 75 20.90 -23.30 -3.77
C GLN A 75 21.45 -24.17 -2.65
N VAL A 76 20.88 -25.36 -2.51
CA VAL A 76 21.37 -26.40 -1.59
C VAL A 76 21.50 -27.67 -2.40
N GLY A 77 22.67 -28.30 -2.34
CA GLY A 77 22.90 -29.54 -3.09
C GLY A 77 24.11 -30.32 -2.61
N VAL A 78 24.22 -31.55 -3.09
CA VAL A 78 25.32 -32.46 -2.78
C VAL A 78 25.99 -32.91 -4.08
N PRO A 79 27.34 -32.99 -4.14
CA PRO A 79 28.04 -33.49 -5.32
C PRO A 79 27.84 -35.00 -5.55
N SER A 80 27.62 -35.75 -4.48
CA SER A 80 27.41 -37.20 -4.48
C SER A 80 26.56 -37.62 -3.28
N GLY A 81 25.88 -38.76 -3.38
CA GLY A 81 24.96 -39.24 -2.34
C GLY A 81 23.57 -38.63 -2.48
N ARG A 82 22.95 -38.19 -1.37
CA ARG A 82 21.61 -37.56 -1.40
C ARG A 82 21.36 -36.64 -0.19
N LEU A 83 20.54 -35.61 -0.38
CA LEU A 83 19.93 -34.83 0.69
C LEU A 83 18.86 -35.66 1.40
N GLU A 84 18.86 -35.63 2.74
CA GLU A 84 17.83 -36.25 3.57
C GLU A 84 16.80 -35.23 4.05
N SER A 85 17.26 -34.04 4.45
CA SER A 85 16.39 -32.94 4.88
C SER A 85 17.03 -31.59 4.61
N VAL A 86 16.19 -30.62 4.28
CA VAL A 86 16.58 -29.21 4.17
C VAL A 86 15.47 -28.39 4.80
N LYS A 87 15.83 -27.61 5.81
CA LYS A 87 14.93 -26.65 6.47
C LYS A 87 15.50 -25.26 6.29
N VAL A 88 14.67 -24.35 5.80
CA VAL A 88 15.06 -22.97 5.56
C VAL A 88 14.10 -22.04 6.28
N VAL A 89 14.65 -21.16 7.11
CA VAL A 89 13.89 -20.13 7.84
C VAL A 89 14.33 -18.76 7.36
N LYS A 90 13.37 -17.93 6.98
CA LYS A 90 13.54 -16.52 6.66
C LYS A 90 13.02 -15.68 7.82
N SER A 91 13.89 -14.88 8.42
CA SER A 91 13.56 -13.86 9.40
C SER A 91 13.53 -12.48 8.75
N GLN A 92 12.36 -11.83 8.75
CA GLN A 92 12.13 -10.51 8.16
C GLN A 92 11.08 -9.76 8.99
N ASP A 93 11.28 -8.47 9.26
CA ASP A 93 10.37 -7.64 10.09
C ASP A 93 10.04 -8.24 11.47
N ALA A 94 11.04 -8.86 12.11
CA ALA A 94 10.89 -9.57 13.39
C ALA A 94 9.88 -10.74 13.35
N GLN A 95 9.63 -11.30 12.17
CA GLN A 95 8.84 -12.51 11.99
C GLN A 95 9.67 -13.59 11.31
N ASP A 96 9.58 -14.81 11.82
CA ASP A 96 10.19 -15.99 11.22
C ASP A 96 9.15 -16.73 10.38
N SER A 97 9.54 -17.08 9.16
CA SER A 97 8.71 -17.83 8.21
C SER A 97 9.52 -18.95 7.58
N GLU A 98 8.92 -20.12 7.42
CA GLU A 98 9.53 -21.21 6.67
C GLU A 98 9.56 -20.87 5.18
N VAL A 99 10.69 -21.17 4.54
CA VAL A 99 10.81 -21.12 3.07
C VAL A 99 10.55 -22.52 2.56
N HIS A 100 9.36 -22.71 2.00
CA HIS A 100 8.98 -23.99 1.42
C HIS A 100 9.81 -24.31 0.18
N GLY A 101 10.06 -25.60 -0.01
CA GLY A 101 10.79 -26.13 -1.13
C GLY A 101 10.85 -27.65 -1.08
N ARG A 102 11.40 -28.25 -2.13
CA ARG A 102 11.42 -29.70 -2.31
C ARG A 102 12.82 -30.19 -2.67
N ILE A 103 13.16 -31.38 -2.21
CA ILE A 103 14.33 -32.10 -2.72
C ILE A 103 13.96 -32.66 -4.10
N SER A 104 14.85 -32.53 -5.08
CA SER A 104 14.68 -33.06 -6.42
C SER A 104 14.60 -34.60 -6.40
N GLU A 105 13.98 -35.19 -7.42
CA GLU A 105 13.80 -36.66 -7.50
C GLU A 105 15.13 -37.43 -7.46
N ASP A 106 16.19 -36.84 -8.00
CA ASP A 106 17.56 -37.39 -7.96
C ASP A 106 18.19 -37.31 -6.56
N GLY A 107 17.57 -36.62 -5.61
CA GLY A 107 18.06 -36.42 -4.24
C GLY A 107 19.25 -35.45 -4.13
N LEU A 108 19.70 -34.84 -5.24
CA LEU A 108 20.97 -34.10 -5.27
C LEU A 108 20.81 -32.62 -4.94
N ARG A 109 19.60 -32.06 -5.06
CA ARG A 109 19.34 -30.62 -4.90
C ARG A 109 18.07 -30.38 -4.12
N TRP A 110 17.99 -29.23 -3.46
CA TRP A 110 16.75 -28.69 -2.91
C TRP A 110 16.40 -27.39 -3.61
N GLU A 111 15.14 -27.28 -4.04
CA GLU A 111 14.61 -26.16 -4.80
C GLU A 111 13.53 -25.45 -3.98
N PRO A 112 13.71 -24.16 -3.66
CA PRO A 112 12.65 -23.37 -3.01
C PRO A 112 11.50 -23.12 -3.99
N ASP A 113 10.28 -23.08 -3.46
CA ASP A 113 9.09 -22.72 -4.26
C ASP A 113 9.19 -21.27 -4.77
N GLU A 114 9.75 -20.38 -3.94
CA GLU A 114 10.06 -19.00 -4.28
C GLU A 114 11.56 -18.86 -4.58
N THR A 115 11.88 -18.68 -5.86
CA THR A 115 13.27 -18.66 -6.32
C THR A 115 14.02 -17.34 -6.04
N ARG A 116 13.32 -16.29 -5.57
CA ARG A 116 13.92 -14.98 -5.25
C ARG A 116 14.10 -14.84 -3.75
N LEU A 117 15.25 -14.33 -3.35
CA LEU A 117 15.50 -13.99 -1.95
C LEU A 117 14.80 -12.66 -1.60
N ALA A 118 14.03 -12.66 -0.51
CA ALA A 118 13.51 -11.45 0.10
C ALA A 118 14.64 -10.51 0.55
N LEU A 119 14.43 -9.20 0.47
CA LEU A 119 15.41 -8.19 0.88
C LEU A 119 15.32 -7.88 2.36
N ALA A 120 16.40 -7.32 2.93
CA ALA A 120 16.48 -7.00 4.36
C ALA A 120 16.06 -8.16 5.28
N ALA A 121 16.46 -9.37 4.91
CA ALA A 121 16.11 -10.60 5.61
C ALA A 121 17.36 -11.37 6.02
N LYS A 122 17.24 -12.16 7.09
CA LYS A 122 18.21 -13.18 7.47
C LYS A 122 17.65 -14.54 7.10
N TYR A 123 18.46 -15.37 6.47
CA TYR A 123 18.13 -16.77 6.20
C TYR A 123 18.98 -17.66 7.10
N THR A 124 18.35 -18.73 7.58
CA THR A 124 18.99 -19.84 8.28
C THR A 124 18.65 -21.11 7.51
N VAL A 125 19.66 -21.89 7.14
CA VAL A 125 19.56 -23.12 6.37
C VAL A 125 20.18 -24.24 7.17
N ASP A 126 19.38 -25.26 7.49
CA ASP A 126 19.81 -26.50 8.11
C ASP A 126 19.63 -27.63 7.10
N ALA A 127 20.72 -28.27 6.70
CA ALA A 127 20.70 -29.35 5.73
C ALA A 127 21.38 -30.61 6.30
N VAL A 128 20.79 -31.77 6.01
CA VAL A 128 21.35 -33.09 6.34
C VAL A 128 21.42 -33.91 5.06
N ALA A 129 22.55 -34.59 4.86
CA ALA A 129 22.81 -35.40 3.69
C ALA A 129 23.58 -36.67 4.02
N LEU A 130 23.55 -37.61 3.08
CA LEU A 130 24.47 -38.73 3.00
C LEU A 130 25.41 -38.51 1.81
N ASP A 131 26.71 -38.75 1.99
CA ASP A 131 27.67 -38.73 0.90
C ASP A 131 27.58 -40.00 0.01
N GLY A 132 28.40 -40.07 -1.04
CA GLY A 132 28.47 -41.24 -1.93
C GLY A 132 28.90 -42.55 -1.25
N HIS A 133 29.44 -42.48 -0.02
CA HIS A 133 29.80 -43.63 0.81
C HIS A 133 28.76 -43.94 1.89
N GLY A 134 27.62 -43.25 1.90
CA GLY A 134 26.56 -43.43 2.88
C GLY A 134 26.85 -42.84 4.26
N ARG A 135 27.87 -41.97 4.39
CA ARG A 135 28.18 -41.27 5.64
C ARG A 135 27.31 -40.04 5.79
N ARG A 136 26.75 -39.85 6.98
CA ARG A 136 25.83 -38.74 7.28
C ARG A 136 26.59 -37.47 7.66
N SER A 137 26.18 -36.35 7.09
CA SER A 137 26.72 -35.02 7.39
C SER A 137 25.59 -34.02 7.56
N ALA A 138 25.80 -33.02 8.42
CA ALA A 138 24.89 -31.92 8.63
C ALA A 138 25.62 -30.58 8.44
N ARG A 139 24.94 -29.60 7.84
CA ARG A 139 25.46 -28.26 7.61
C ARG A 139 24.44 -27.23 8.05
N HIS A 140 24.89 -26.28 8.88
CA HIS A 140 24.16 -25.08 9.25
C HIS A 140 24.75 -23.90 8.48
N THR A 141 23.92 -23.00 7.98
CA THR A 141 24.35 -21.83 7.22
C THR A 141 23.42 -20.67 7.47
N THR A 142 23.99 -19.49 7.68
CA THR A 142 23.24 -18.24 7.84
C THR A 142 23.77 -17.19 6.89
N PHE A 143 22.88 -16.39 6.32
CA PHE A 143 23.28 -15.23 5.52
C PHE A 143 22.24 -14.12 5.61
N THR A 144 22.65 -12.88 5.31
CA THR A 144 21.75 -11.74 5.21
C THR A 144 21.67 -11.20 3.78
N THR A 145 20.48 -10.75 3.40
CA THR A 145 20.25 -10.17 2.08
C THR A 145 20.46 -8.66 2.10
N PHE A 146 20.61 -8.10 0.89
CA PHE A 146 20.73 -6.67 0.68
C PHE A 146 19.63 -5.89 1.39
N VAL A 147 20.01 -4.80 2.08
CA VAL A 147 19.09 -3.86 2.73
C VAL A 147 19.03 -2.60 1.87
N PRO A 148 17.92 -2.36 1.15
CA PRO A 148 17.72 -1.11 0.43
C PRO A 148 17.73 0.10 1.35
N ASP A 149 18.48 1.13 0.96
CA ASP A 149 18.52 2.43 1.62
C ASP A 149 17.23 3.22 1.39
N GLU A 150 16.63 3.04 0.20
CA GLU A 150 15.41 3.75 -0.19
C GLU A 150 14.23 2.81 -0.42
N ARG A 151 13.06 3.28 0.01
CA ARG A 151 11.78 2.58 -0.16
C ARG A 151 10.73 3.50 -0.76
N PHE A 152 9.82 2.90 -1.52
CA PHE A 152 8.59 3.56 -1.97
C PHE A 152 7.33 2.85 -1.44
N ILE A 153 6.26 3.62 -1.30
CA ILE A 153 4.90 3.17 -1.01
C ILE A 153 3.92 3.85 -1.96
N GLY A 154 2.80 3.21 -2.23
CA GLY A 154 1.63 3.81 -2.85
C GLY A 154 0.55 4.12 -1.80
N TYR A 155 0.07 5.36 -1.79
CA TYR A 155 -1.18 5.76 -1.18
C TYR A 155 -2.31 5.32 -2.10
N VAL A 156 -3.20 4.46 -1.62
CA VAL A 156 -4.18 3.78 -2.47
C VAL A 156 -5.59 4.18 -2.07
N THR A 157 -6.36 4.58 -3.07
CA THR A 157 -7.77 4.94 -2.96
C THR A 157 -8.57 4.06 -3.94
N PRO A 158 -9.72 3.49 -3.55
CA PRO A 158 -10.41 3.65 -2.27
C PRO A 158 -9.86 2.76 -1.14
N GLU A 159 -10.31 3.03 0.09
CA GLU A 159 -9.90 2.29 1.28
C GLU A 159 -10.52 0.89 1.39
N ASN A 160 -9.90 0.05 2.23
CA ASN A 160 -10.40 -1.29 2.52
C ASN A 160 -11.81 -1.26 3.13
N ARG A 161 -12.69 -2.11 2.64
CA ARG A 161 -14.10 -2.29 3.03
C ARG A 161 -14.99 -1.07 2.83
N SER A 162 -14.52 -0.05 2.12
CA SER A 162 -15.36 1.09 1.73
C SER A 162 -16.47 0.68 0.75
N THR A 163 -17.55 1.45 0.73
CA THR A 163 -18.58 1.41 -0.31
C THR A 163 -18.49 2.68 -1.13
N VAL A 164 -18.36 2.56 -2.45
CA VAL A 164 -18.09 3.67 -3.38
C VAL A 164 -19.10 3.72 -4.51
N GLY A 165 -19.24 4.89 -5.15
CA GLY A 165 -20.06 5.07 -6.35
C GLY A 165 -19.47 4.40 -7.60
N THR A 166 -20.30 4.28 -8.65
CA THR A 166 -19.94 3.54 -9.88
C THR A 166 -18.83 4.18 -10.72
N GLY A 167 -18.48 5.44 -10.45
CA GLY A 167 -17.40 6.16 -11.11
C GLY A 167 -16.03 5.95 -10.48
N MET A 168 -15.91 5.20 -9.39
CA MET A 168 -14.66 5.05 -8.67
C MET A 168 -13.51 4.56 -9.57
N ILE A 169 -12.35 5.19 -9.46
CA ILE A 169 -11.10 4.72 -10.07
C ILE A 169 -10.19 4.26 -8.94
N VAL A 170 -9.56 3.11 -9.08
CA VAL A 170 -8.53 2.68 -8.12
C VAL A 170 -7.26 3.45 -8.46
N SER A 171 -6.85 4.38 -7.60
CA SER A 171 -5.68 5.23 -7.81
C SER A 171 -4.59 4.86 -6.81
N LEU A 172 -3.35 4.76 -7.30
CA LEU A 172 -2.15 4.60 -6.50
C LEU A 172 -1.24 5.81 -6.75
N GLU A 173 -1.05 6.63 -5.73
CA GLU A 173 -0.09 7.73 -5.74
C GLU A 173 1.17 7.32 -4.97
N PHE A 174 2.31 7.28 -5.64
CA PHE A 174 3.58 6.89 -5.06
C PHE A 174 4.27 8.08 -4.41
N ASN A 175 4.89 7.85 -3.26
CA ASN A 175 5.67 8.88 -2.56
C ASN A 175 7.02 9.23 -3.26
N ARG A 176 7.31 8.58 -4.40
CA ARG A 176 8.53 8.72 -5.20
C ARG A 176 8.18 8.47 -6.67
N GLU A 177 9.01 9.02 -7.56
CA GLU A 177 8.92 8.71 -8.99
C GLU A 177 9.22 7.22 -9.24
N ILE A 178 8.48 6.62 -10.19
CA ILE A 178 8.67 5.25 -10.64
C ILE A 178 9.25 5.23 -12.05
N GLU A 179 10.47 4.72 -12.17
CA GLU A 179 11.18 4.52 -13.44
C GLU A 179 10.86 3.14 -14.04
N HIS A 180 10.88 2.09 -13.22
CA HIS A 180 10.61 0.70 -13.59
C HIS A 180 9.10 0.40 -13.58
N ARG A 181 8.31 1.23 -14.27
CA ARG A 181 6.84 1.20 -14.25
C ARG A 181 6.25 -0.16 -14.58
N ALA A 182 6.80 -0.86 -15.57
CA ALA A 182 6.32 -2.18 -15.95
C ALA A 182 6.46 -3.22 -14.83
N ALA A 183 7.49 -3.11 -13.98
CA ALA A 183 7.68 -3.99 -12.84
C ALA A 183 6.64 -3.69 -11.73
N VAL A 184 6.46 -2.40 -11.41
CA VAL A 184 5.47 -1.93 -10.43
C VAL A 184 4.04 -2.25 -10.86
N GLU A 185 3.71 -1.99 -12.12
CA GLU A 185 2.38 -2.27 -12.67
C GLU A 185 2.03 -3.77 -12.63
N ARG A 186 2.97 -4.65 -12.99
CA ARG A 186 2.77 -6.10 -12.88
C ARG A 186 2.57 -6.59 -11.45
N ALA A 187 3.07 -5.83 -10.47
CA ALA A 187 2.95 -6.15 -9.06
C ALA A 187 1.65 -5.62 -8.43
N VAL A 188 0.80 -4.92 -9.19
CA VAL A 188 -0.51 -4.45 -8.74
C VAL A 188 -1.59 -5.20 -9.50
N HIS A 189 -2.43 -5.93 -8.76
CA HIS A 189 -3.53 -6.68 -9.35
C HIS A 189 -4.86 -6.08 -8.88
N VAL A 190 -5.68 -5.66 -9.83
CA VAL A 190 -7.06 -5.21 -9.57
C VAL A 190 -8.00 -6.17 -10.28
N THR A 191 -8.83 -6.86 -9.50
CA THR A 191 -9.79 -7.86 -10.00
C THR A 191 -11.19 -7.52 -9.50
N ALA A 192 -12.22 -7.97 -10.21
CA ALA A 192 -13.60 -7.70 -9.84
C ALA A 192 -14.50 -8.94 -9.95
N ARG A 193 -15.57 -8.94 -9.16
CA ARG A 193 -16.68 -9.90 -9.23
C ARG A 193 -18.01 -9.13 -9.29
N PRO A 194 -18.80 -9.28 -10.37
CA PRO A 194 -18.54 -10.05 -11.59
C PRO A 194 -17.29 -9.59 -12.35
N ALA A 195 -16.67 -10.49 -13.11
CA ALA A 195 -15.45 -10.19 -13.85
C ALA A 195 -15.69 -9.14 -14.94
N VAL A 196 -14.76 -8.18 -15.05
CA VAL A 196 -14.71 -7.16 -16.10
C VAL A 196 -13.25 -6.87 -16.42
N GLU A 197 -12.96 -6.51 -17.66
CA GLU A 197 -11.63 -6.04 -18.04
C GLU A 197 -11.30 -4.74 -17.32
N ILE A 198 -10.21 -4.74 -16.55
CA ILE A 198 -9.68 -3.58 -15.83
C ILE A 198 -8.29 -3.31 -16.39
N ARG A 199 -8.00 -2.05 -16.73
CA ARG A 199 -6.70 -1.67 -17.31
C ARG A 199 -6.04 -0.56 -16.51
N PRO A 200 -4.70 -0.65 -16.32
CA PRO A 200 -3.91 0.41 -15.74
C PRO A 200 -3.73 1.59 -16.71
N HIS A 201 -3.45 2.76 -16.16
CA HIS A 201 -2.96 3.93 -16.86
C HIS A 201 -2.04 4.73 -15.95
N TRP A 202 -0.83 5.04 -16.43
CA TRP A 202 0.09 5.92 -15.73
C TRP A 202 -0.22 7.38 -16.04
N PHE A 203 -0.40 8.19 -14.99
CA PHE A 203 -0.34 9.64 -15.06
C PHE A 203 0.98 10.11 -14.45
N GLY A 204 1.68 11.00 -15.16
CA GLY A 204 2.98 11.48 -14.70
C GLY A 204 4.00 10.35 -14.52
N LYS A 205 4.73 10.38 -13.40
CA LYS A 205 5.75 9.38 -13.02
C LYS A 205 5.43 8.62 -11.74
N ASP A 206 4.37 9.00 -11.06
CA ASP A 206 4.09 8.68 -9.67
C ASP A 206 2.64 8.32 -9.44
N ARG A 207 1.77 8.34 -10.46
CA ARG A 207 0.37 7.92 -10.32
C ARG A 207 -0.01 6.80 -11.28
N LEU A 208 -0.61 5.74 -10.74
CA LEU A 208 -1.12 4.60 -11.49
C LEU A 208 -2.59 4.37 -11.18
N ASP A 209 -3.45 4.56 -12.18
CA ASP A 209 -4.90 4.44 -12.06
C ASP A 209 -5.40 3.16 -12.75
N PHE A 210 -6.43 2.52 -12.18
CA PHE A 210 -7.10 1.36 -12.76
C PHE A 210 -8.60 1.58 -12.86
N ARG A 211 -9.16 1.30 -14.04
CA ARG A 211 -10.60 1.26 -14.25
C ARG A 211 -11.01 0.33 -15.39
N PRO A 212 -12.28 -0.10 -15.41
CA PRO A 212 -12.90 -0.71 -16.58
C PRO A 212 -13.25 0.31 -17.67
N GLN A 213 -13.61 -0.18 -18.85
CA GLN A 213 -13.97 0.68 -19.99
C GLN A 213 -15.19 1.58 -19.70
N ARG A 214 -16.19 1.04 -19.00
CA ARG A 214 -17.43 1.70 -18.60
C ARG A 214 -17.49 1.75 -17.07
N TYR A 215 -18.37 2.57 -16.51
CA TYR A 215 -18.59 2.59 -15.05
C TYR A 215 -18.85 1.20 -14.49
N TRP A 216 -18.44 1.02 -13.24
CA TRP A 216 -18.65 -0.23 -12.51
C TRP A 216 -20.14 -0.55 -12.42
N LYS A 217 -20.48 -1.84 -12.47
CA LYS A 217 -21.84 -2.29 -12.19
C LYS A 217 -22.10 -2.20 -10.68
N PRO A 218 -23.27 -1.71 -10.22
CA PRO A 218 -23.64 -1.79 -8.82
C PRO A 218 -23.53 -3.21 -8.26
N GLY A 219 -23.09 -3.33 -7.01
CA GLY A 219 -22.84 -4.60 -6.33
C GLY A 219 -21.51 -5.27 -6.69
N THR A 220 -20.68 -4.68 -7.56
CA THR A 220 -19.37 -5.25 -7.90
C THR A 220 -18.45 -5.23 -6.68
N GLN A 221 -17.88 -6.38 -6.33
CA GLN A 221 -16.78 -6.46 -5.38
C GLN A 221 -15.46 -6.31 -6.14
N VAL A 222 -14.64 -5.33 -5.75
CA VAL A 222 -13.30 -5.13 -6.31
C VAL A 222 -12.27 -5.53 -5.27
N THR A 223 -11.25 -6.28 -5.69
CA THR A 223 -10.11 -6.70 -4.88
C THR A 223 -8.84 -6.10 -5.46
N VAL A 224 -8.06 -5.44 -4.61
CA VAL A 224 -6.78 -4.82 -4.94
C VAL A 224 -5.69 -5.56 -4.18
N SER A 225 -4.71 -6.10 -4.90
CA SER A 225 -3.54 -6.76 -4.34
C SER A 225 -2.28 -5.99 -4.71
N LEU A 226 -1.60 -5.46 -3.70
CA LEU A 226 -0.29 -4.85 -3.82
C LEU A 226 0.75 -5.91 -3.50
N ARG A 227 1.58 -6.24 -4.49
CA ARG A 227 2.72 -7.17 -4.38
C ARG A 227 4.02 -6.41 -4.62
N LEU A 228 4.10 -5.19 -4.08
CA LEU A 228 5.18 -4.24 -4.31
C LEU A 228 6.42 -4.53 -3.47
N ARG A 229 6.29 -5.32 -2.40
CA ARG A 229 7.42 -5.67 -1.55
C ARG A 229 8.54 -6.29 -2.38
N ASP A 230 9.73 -5.71 -2.25
CA ASP A 230 10.95 -6.12 -2.94
C ASP A 230 10.90 -5.99 -4.49
N VAL A 231 9.89 -5.29 -5.02
CA VAL A 231 9.84 -4.85 -6.41
C VAL A 231 10.64 -3.56 -6.54
N GLU A 232 11.62 -3.55 -7.44
CA GLU A 232 12.42 -2.36 -7.72
C GLU A 232 11.63 -1.40 -8.62
N GLY A 233 11.30 -0.22 -8.09
CA GLY A 233 10.52 0.82 -8.78
C GLY A 233 11.40 1.87 -9.48
N ALA A 234 12.62 2.04 -9.00
CA ALA A 234 13.70 2.82 -9.60
C ALA A 234 15.04 2.21 -9.14
N PRO A 235 16.19 2.51 -9.77
CA PRO A 235 17.47 1.93 -9.39
C PRO A 235 17.75 2.05 -7.88
N GLY A 236 17.83 0.92 -7.17
CA GLY A 236 18.07 0.90 -5.72
C GLY A 236 16.86 1.21 -4.83
N VAL A 237 15.69 1.55 -5.40
CA VAL A 237 14.47 1.92 -4.67
C VAL A 237 13.44 0.80 -4.75
N TYR A 238 13.10 0.23 -3.60
CA TYR A 238 12.26 -0.97 -3.53
C TYR A 238 10.94 -0.72 -2.81
N GLY A 239 9.88 -1.38 -3.27
CA GLY A 239 8.57 -1.27 -2.63
C GLY A 239 8.55 -1.95 -1.27
N LEU A 240 7.70 -1.44 -0.37
CA LEU A 240 7.52 -2.00 0.98
C LEU A 240 6.23 -2.84 1.10
N GLN A 241 5.20 -2.51 0.32
CA GLN A 241 3.85 -2.98 0.57
C GLN A 241 3.59 -4.38 0.00
N TYR A 242 3.13 -5.29 0.85
CA TYR A 242 2.53 -6.57 0.47
C TYR A 242 1.19 -6.70 1.19
N LYS A 243 0.09 -6.36 0.51
CA LYS A 243 -1.25 -6.41 1.11
C LYS A 243 -2.33 -6.66 0.08
N THR A 244 -3.45 -7.21 0.52
CA THR A 244 -4.66 -7.37 -0.29
C THR A 244 -5.84 -6.79 0.48
N PHE A 245 -6.69 -6.05 -0.22
CA PHE A 245 -7.89 -5.48 0.35
C PHE A 245 -9.02 -5.47 -0.68
N SER A 246 -10.25 -5.18 -0.24
CA SER A 246 -11.41 -5.15 -1.13
C SER A 246 -12.35 -4.02 -0.78
N PHE A 247 -13.07 -3.50 -1.77
CA PHE A 247 -14.14 -2.52 -1.60
C PHE A 247 -15.34 -2.88 -2.47
N THR A 248 -16.50 -2.32 -2.14
CA THR A 248 -17.77 -2.64 -2.80
C THR A 248 -18.26 -1.43 -3.59
N VAL A 249 -18.66 -1.67 -4.83
CA VAL A 249 -19.36 -0.67 -5.65
C VAL A 249 -20.82 -0.67 -5.25
N GLY A 250 -21.30 0.45 -4.73
CA GLY A 250 -22.68 0.68 -4.33
C GLY A 250 -23.59 1.01 -5.51
N ARG A 251 -24.61 1.82 -5.23
CA ARG A 251 -25.60 2.30 -6.22
C ARG A 251 -24.96 3.16 -7.31
N SER A 252 -25.65 3.30 -8.45
CA SER A 252 -25.25 4.29 -9.46
C SER A 252 -25.89 5.63 -9.19
N GLN A 253 -25.07 6.70 -9.14
CA GLN A 253 -25.55 8.07 -9.12
C GLN A 253 -24.72 8.94 -10.06
N VAL A 254 -25.42 9.63 -10.96
CA VAL A 254 -24.83 10.59 -11.90
C VAL A 254 -25.60 11.89 -11.79
N SER A 255 -24.90 12.98 -11.47
CA SER A 255 -25.48 14.31 -11.35
C SER A 255 -25.04 15.16 -12.54
N LEU A 256 -25.98 15.52 -13.41
CA LEU A 256 -25.73 16.36 -14.58
C LEU A 256 -25.94 17.82 -14.19
N VAL A 257 -24.86 18.58 -14.08
CA VAL A 257 -24.85 20.02 -13.90
C VAL A 257 -24.87 20.68 -15.27
N ASP A 258 -25.88 21.50 -15.53
CA ASP A 258 -25.92 22.41 -16.66
C ASP A 258 -25.59 23.82 -16.17
N ALA A 259 -24.39 24.30 -16.52
CA ALA A 259 -23.89 25.58 -16.05
C ALA A 259 -24.63 26.77 -16.68
N ALA A 260 -25.20 26.61 -17.87
CA ALA A 260 -25.97 27.66 -18.55
C ALA A 260 -27.41 27.72 -18.04
N ALA A 261 -28.00 26.56 -17.75
CA ALA A 261 -29.36 26.48 -17.21
C ALA A 261 -29.43 26.65 -15.68
N HIS A 262 -28.28 26.75 -14.99
CA HIS A 262 -28.20 26.88 -13.53
C HIS A 262 -28.93 25.76 -12.77
N THR A 263 -28.90 24.53 -13.30
CA THR A 263 -29.55 23.37 -12.67
C THR A 263 -28.63 22.16 -12.60
N MET A 264 -28.93 21.27 -11.66
CA MET A 264 -28.34 19.94 -11.55
C MET A 264 -29.43 18.88 -11.50
N GLN A 265 -29.43 17.95 -12.46
CA GLN A 265 -30.29 16.77 -12.43
C GLN A 265 -29.56 15.63 -11.72
N VAL A 266 -30.05 15.23 -10.55
CA VAL A 266 -29.51 14.08 -9.81
C VAL A 266 -30.23 12.82 -10.28
N ARG A 267 -29.50 11.90 -10.90
CA ARG A 267 -30.05 10.63 -11.38
C ARG A 267 -29.48 9.47 -10.61
N ARG A 268 -30.37 8.61 -10.11
CA ARG A 268 -30.01 7.38 -9.40
C ARG A 268 -30.54 6.19 -10.18
N ASP A 269 -29.64 5.26 -10.49
CA ASP A 269 -29.95 4.08 -11.31
C ASP A 269 -30.68 4.43 -12.62
N GLY A 270 -30.33 5.60 -13.20
CA GLY A 270 -30.91 6.15 -14.43
C GLY A 270 -32.18 7.00 -14.24
N ALA A 271 -32.92 6.83 -13.14
CA ALA A 271 -34.13 7.60 -12.84
C ALA A 271 -33.80 9.00 -12.31
N LEU A 272 -34.60 10.01 -12.70
CA LEU A 272 -34.48 11.36 -12.15
C LEU A 272 -34.97 11.35 -10.70
N LEU A 273 -34.10 11.70 -9.75
CA LEU A 273 -34.46 11.79 -8.34
C LEU A 273 -34.86 13.22 -7.97
N ALA A 274 -34.10 14.20 -8.44
CA ALA A 274 -34.36 15.62 -8.20
C ALA A 274 -33.70 16.49 -9.27
N THR A 275 -34.25 17.70 -9.46
CA THR A 275 -33.57 18.80 -10.13
C THR A 275 -33.30 19.88 -9.09
N VAL A 276 -32.03 20.24 -8.90
CA VAL A 276 -31.58 21.15 -7.85
C VAL A 276 -31.04 22.43 -8.50
N PRO A 277 -31.46 23.63 -8.07
CA PRO A 277 -30.86 24.89 -8.52
C PRO A 277 -29.38 24.98 -8.11
N ILE A 278 -28.52 25.44 -9.01
CA ILE A 278 -27.08 25.57 -8.76
C ILE A 278 -26.56 26.93 -9.18
N THR A 279 -25.40 27.33 -8.63
CA THR A 279 -24.56 28.39 -9.19
C THR A 279 -23.20 27.79 -9.56
N ALA A 280 -22.71 28.07 -10.77
CA ALA A 280 -21.40 27.61 -11.24
C ALA A 280 -20.38 28.77 -11.27
N GLY A 281 -19.25 28.54 -11.93
CA GLY A 281 -18.17 29.50 -12.11
C GLY A 281 -18.57 30.75 -12.88
N ALA A 282 -18.22 31.93 -12.35
CA ALA A 282 -18.45 33.22 -13.00
C ALA A 282 -17.68 33.33 -14.34
N PRO A 283 -18.01 34.27 -15.24
CA PRO A 283 -17.37 34.38 -16.55
C PRO A 283 -15.83 34.48 -16.56
N ARG A 284 -15.21 34.96 -15.48
CA ARG A 284 -13.75 35.03 -15.33
C ARG A 284 -13.12 33.79 -14.67
N HIS A 285 -13.94 32.93 -14.08
CA HIS A 285 -13.54 31.75 -13.31
C HIS A 285 -14.55 30.62 -13.56
N THR A 286 -14.66 30.21 -14.83
CA THR A 286 -15.65 29.24 -15.28
C THR A 286 -15.42 27.85 -14.67
N THR A 287 -16.47 27.04 -14.59
CA THR A 287 -16.38 25.64 -14.11
C THR A 287 -15.96 24.73 -15.26
N TYR A 288 -15.06 23.78 -15.04
CA TYR A 288 -14.71 22.80 -16.07
C TYR A 288 -15.92 22.02 -16.58
N ASN A 289 -15.96 21.75 -17.89
CA ASN A 289 -16.86 20.76 -18.46
C ASN A 289 -16.35 19.32 -18.21
N GLY A 290 -17.21 18.32 -18.38
CA GLY A 290 -16.83 16.91 -18.34
C GLY A 290 -17.21 16.19 -17.05
N LYS A 291 -16.68 14.98 -16.89
CA LYS A 291 -17.05 14.05 -15.81
C LYS A 291 -16.03 14.16 -14.68
N MET A 292 -16.48 14.52 -13.50
CA MET A 292 -15.67 14.57 -12.30
C MET A 292 -16.23 13.56 -11.29
N VAL A 293 -15.35 12.80 -10.66
CA VAL A 293 -15.74 11.78 -9.69
C VAL A 293 -15.54 12.36 -8.30
N VAL A 294 -16.50 12.14 -7.41
CA VAL A 294 -16.39 12.57 -6.01
C VAL A 294 -15.21 11.85 -5.37
N MET A 295 -14.18 12.59 -4.98
CA MET A 295 -12.94 12.06 -4.41
C MET A 295 -12.99 11.99 -2.89
N GLU A 296 -13.66 12.97 -2.29
CA GLU A 296 -13.71 13.20 -0.86
C GLU A 296 -15.03 13.90 -0.51
N MET A 297 -15.55 13.62 0.68
CA MET A 297 -16.75 14.27 1.22
C MET A 297 -16.42 14.83 2.60
N LEU A 298 -16.67 16.12 2.79
CA LEU A 298 -16.35 16.88 4.00
C LEU A 298 -17.60 17.60 4.48
N GLU A 299 -18.06 17.30 5.69
CA GLU A 299 -19.22 17.97 6.28
C GLU A 299 -18.97 19.49 6.42
N LEU A 300 -17.74 19.86 6.77
CA LEU A 300 -17.32 21.25 6.87
C LEU A 300 -15.83 21.36 6.51
N THR A 301 -15.47 22.35 5.70
CA THR A 301 -14.06 22.60 5.35
C THR A 301 -13.76 24.07 5.08
N ARG A 302 -12.50 24.46 5.24
CA ARG A 302 -12.01 25.78 4.83
C ARG A 302 -11.56 25.74 3.39
N MET A 303 -12.15 26.57 2.54
CA MET A 303 -11.72 26.74 1.15
C MET A 303 -10.96 28.05 0.97
N ASN A 304 -9.66 27.94 0.67
CA ASN A 304 -8.76 29.08 0.47
C ASN A 304 -8.24 29.11 -0.96
N GLY A 305 -8.57 30.14 -1.73
CA GLY A 305 -8.19 30.26 -3.14
C GLY A 305 -6.67 30.26 -3.37
N ALA A 306 -5.87 30.68 -2.38
CA ALA A 306 -4.42 30.67 -2.51
C ALA A 306 -3.83 29.26 -2.64
N THR A 307 -4.50 28.22 -2.10
CA THR A 307 -4.01 26.84 -2.17
C THR A 307 -4.19 26.23 -3.56
N VAL A 308 -5.04 26.83 -4.39
CA VAL A 308 -5.39 26.36 -5.74
C VAL A 308 -5.07 27.39 -6.84
N GLY A 309 -4.26 28.40 -6.51
CA GLY A 309 -3.72 29.36 -7.48
C GLY A 309 -4.52 30.65 -7.67
N PHE A 310 -5.67 30.83 -7.02
CA PHE A 310 -6.41 32.09 -7.02
C PHE A 310 -5.81 33.06 -5.99
N LYS A 311 -4.66 33.66 -6.32
CA LYS A 311 -3.92 34.58 -5.45
C LYS A 311 -4.05 36.02 -5.93
N LYS A 312 -4.32 36.92 -5.00
CA LYS A 312 -4.13 38.36 -5.15
C LYS A 312 -2.64 38.69 -5.18
N GLN A 313 -2.29 39.89 -5.65
CA GLN A 313 -0.90 40.37 -5.70
C GLN A 313 -0.19 40.34 -4.34
N ASN A 314 -0.93 40.46 -3.23
CA ASN A 314 -0.40 40.37 -1.86
C ASN A 314 -0.26 38.93 -1.32
N GLY A 315 -0.41 37.91 -2.18
CA GLY A 315 -0.29 36.50 -1.83
C GLY A 315 -1.52 35.88 -1.15
N LYS A 316 -2.52 36.67 -0.75
CA LYS A 316 -3.78 36.15 -0.17
C LYS A 316 -4.69 35.56 -1.24
N GLY A 317 -5.57 34.64 -0.85
CA GLY A 317 -6.58 34.08 -1.75
C GLY A 317 -7.57 35.13 -2.26
N GLU A 318 -8.08 34.95 -3.47
CA GLU A 318 -9.25 35.72 -3.97
C GLU A 318 -10.47 35.48 -3.08
N TYR A 319 -10.60 34.27 -2.55
CA TYR A 319 -11.53 33.86 -1.50
C TYR A 319 -10.81 33.10 -0.38
N ASP A 320 -11.38 33.14 0.82
CA ASP A 320 -10.95 32.38 1.99
C ASP A 320 -12.16 32.19 2.91
N ILE A 321 -12.88 31.09 2.73
CA ILE A 321 -14.15 30.82 3.42
C ILE A 321 -13.87 29.74 4.46
N PRO A 322 -13.99 30.05 5.78
CA PRO A 322 -13.52 29.17 6.84
C PRO A 322 -14.40 27.95 7.09
N ASP A 323 -15.67 28.01 6.70
CA ASP A 323 -16.74 27.11 7.11
C ASP A 323 -17.66 26.74 5.94
N VAL A 324 -17.10 26.26 4.83
CA VAL A 324 -17.90 25.76 3.69
C VAL A 324 -18.52 24.40 4.05
N PRO A 325 -19.86 24.30 4.13
CA PRO A 325 -20.53 23.05 4.49
C PRO A 325 -20.70 22.11 3.29
N HIS A 326 -20.90 20.83 3.58
CA HIS A 326 -21.34 19.79 2.63
C HIS A 326 -20.49 19.74 1.34
N ALA A 327 -19.17 19.77 1.50
CA ALA A 327 -18.23 19.89 0.41
C ALA A 327 -17.82 18.53 -0.18
N LEU A 328 -18.03 18.36 -1.48
CA LEU A 328 -17.59 17.22 -2.28
C LEU A 328 -16.43 17.66 -3.16
N ARG A 329 -15.23 17.12 -2.93
CA ARG A 329 -14.07 17.39 -3.79
C ARG A 329 -14.22 16.64 -5.11
N LEU A 330 -14.08 17.36 -6.23
CA LEU A 330 -14.26 16.80 -7.58
C LEU A 330 -12.96 16.77 -8.39
N THR A 331 -12.01 17.64 -8.08
CA THR A 331 -10.70 17.73 -8.76
C THR A 331 -9.59 18.10 -7.79
N ASP A 332 -8.35 17.76 -8.14
CA ASP A 332 -7.15 18.18 -7.38
C ASP A 332 -6.91 19.69 -7.48
N SER A 333 -7.26 20.28 -8.64
CA SER A 333 -7.17 21.72 -8.86
C SER A 333 -8.22 22.54 -8.11
N GLY A 334 -9.03 21.92 -7.24
CA GLY A 334 -9.90 22.66 -6.32
C GLY A 334 -11.34 22.90 -6.77
N THR A 335 -11.87 22.16 -7.76
CA THR A 335 -13.30 22.19 -8.04
C THR A 335 -14.04 21.37 -6.98
N PHE A 336 -15.03 21.99 -6.34
CA PHE A 336 -15.94 21.34 -5.40
C PHE A 336 -17.38 21.50 -5.82
N LEU A 337 -18.24 20.61 -5.35
CA LEU A 337 -19.67 20.85 -5.19
C LEU A 337 -19.96 21.02 -3.70
N HIS A 338 -20.58 22.13 -3.29
CA HIS A 338 -20.69 22.43 -1.86
C HIS A 338 -21.93 23.27 -1.52
N GLY A 339 -22.22 23.39 -0.22
CA GLY A 339 -23.22 24.32 0.29
C GLY A 339 -22.74 25.77 0.25
N ASN A 340 -23.64 26.68 -0.11
CA ASN A 340 -23.39 28.10 -0.27
C ASN A 340 -24.46 28.89 0.49
N TYR A 341 -24.05 29.45 1.62
CA TYR A 341 -24.91 30.30 2.47
C TYR A 341 -24.66 31.80 2.25
N TRP A 342 -23.58 32.19 1.56
CA TRP A 342 -23.16 33.58 1.39
C TRP A 342 -23.70 34.24 0.11
N ALA A 343 -24.18 33.46 -0.86
CA ALA A 343 -24.87 33.94 -2.06
C ALA A 343 -26.21 33.21 -2.26
N PRO A 344 -27.18 33.38 -1.34
CA PRO A 344 -28.42 32.59 -1.31
C PRO A 344 -29.31 32.76 -2.56
N ASN A 345 -29.19 33.89 -3.27
CA ASN A 345 -29.98 34.20 -4.46
C ASN A 345 -29.31 33.78 -5.78
N ALA A 346 -28.09 33.23 -5.74
CA ALA A 346 -27.36 32.85 -6.96
C ALA A 346 -27.81 31.51 -7.55
N PRO A 347 -28.01 30.43 -6.76
CA PRO A 347 -28.44 29.14 -7.30
C PRO A 347 -29.74 29.23 -8.10
N GLY A 348 -29.73 28.75 -9.35
CA GLY A 348 -30.87 28.82 -10.28
C GLY A 348 -30.95 30.11 -11.11
N HIS A 349 -30.09 31.10 -10.85
CA HIS A 349 -30.21 32.42 -11.47
C HIS A 349 -28.92 32.92 -12.13
N VAL A 350 -27.76 32.74 -11.48
CA VAL A 350 -26.50 33.32 -11.96
C VAL A 350 -25.29 32.54 -11.45
N ASN A 351 -24.25 32.48 -12.27
CA ASN A 351 -22.96 31.87 -11.91
C ASN A 351 -22.03 32.90 -11.25
N VAL A 352 -21.63 32.65 -10.00
CA VAL A 352 -20.85 33.60 -9.19
C VAL A 352 -19.60 32.99 -8.54
N SER A 353 -19.37 31.69 -8.70
CA SER A 353 -18.27 31.00 -8.00
C SER A 353 -16.92 31.17 -8.72
N HIS A 354 -15.84 30.70 -8.07
CA HIS A 354 -14.50 30.60 -8.67
C HIS A 354 -14.25 29.21 -9.32
N GLY A 355 -15.30 28.61 -9.89
CA GLY A 355 -15.25 27.32 -10.58
C GLY A 355 -15.95 26.18 -9.84
N CYS A 356 -16.32 26.36 -8.57
CA CYS A 356 -17.14 25.40 -7.82
C CYS A 356 -18.62 25.38 -8.27
N VAL A 357 -19.32 24.30 -7.94
CA VAL A 357 -20.78 24.21 -8.05
C VAL A 357 -21.40 24.45 -6.66
N GLY A 358 -22.07 25.57 -6.48
CA GLY A 358 -22.72 25.92 -5.23
C GLY A 358 -24.20 25.52 -5.20
N LEU A 359 -24.63 24.89 -4.12
CA LEU A 359 -26.02 24.63 -3.78
C LEU A 359 -26.46 25.54 -2.62
N MET A 360 -27.74 25.87 -2.53
CA MET A 360 -28.23 26.65 -1.40
C MET A 360 -28.04 25.87 -0.09
N ASP A 361 -27.53 26.57 0.93
CA ASP A 361 -27.34 26.03 2.28
C ASP A 361 -27.44 27.14 3.34
N VAL A 362 -27.31 26.76 4.61
CA VAL A 362 -27.21 27.67 5.76
C VAL A 362 -25.80 27.64 6.35
N LYS A 363 -25.44 28.68 7.10
CA LYS A 363 -24.14 28.71 7.79
C LYS A 363 -24.03 27.54 8.76
N GLY A 364 -22.95 26.76 8.66
CA GLY A 364 -22.74 25.53 9.43
C GLY A 364 -23.38 24.28 8.83
N GLY A 365 -24.20 24.40 7.78
CA GLY A 365 -24.86 23.29 7.11
C GLY A 365 -26.11 22.79 7.83
N SER A 366 -27.10 22.32 7.06
CA SER A 366 -28.20 21.48 7.55
C SER A 366 -28.60 20.44 6.51
N SER A 367 -28.96 19.22 6.95
CA SER A 367 -29.48 18.14 6.08
C SER A 367 -30.79 18.51 5.36
N ASP A 368 -31.52 19.51 5.84
CA ASP A 368 -32.78 19.96 5.24
C ASP A 368 -32.57 20.94 4.07
N THR A 369 -31.33 21.40 3.84
CA THR A 369 -31.02 22.28 2.70
C THR A 369 -30.77 21.47 1.43
N PRO A 370 -30.87 22.08 0.22
CA PRO A 370 -30.49 21.41 -1.02
C PRO A 370 -29.08 20.82 -1.00
N ALA A 371 -28.12 21.50 -0.38
CA ALA A 371 -26.76 21.02 -0.23
C ALA A 371 -26.66 19.80 0.70
N GLY A 372 -27.26 19.88 1.90
CA GLY A 372 -27.26 18.76 2.85
C GLY A 372 -28.00 17.54 2.31
N TRP A 373 -29.16 17.76 1.66
CA TRP A 373 -29.91 16.69 0.99
C TRP A 373 -29.06 15.93 -0.03
N PHE A 374 -28.27 16.66 -0.82
CA PHE A 374 -27.39 16.08 -1.84
C PHE A 374 -26.19 15.37 -1.21
N PHE A 375 -25.58 15.95 -0.18
CA PHE A 375 -24.46 15.38 0.56
C PHE A 375 -24.83 14.03 1.17
N ASP A 376 -25.93 13.97 1.94
CA ASP A 376 -26.43 12.76 2.61
C ASP A 376 -26.77 11.62 1.63
N ARG A 377 -26.96 11.98 0.35
CA ARG A 377 -27.35 11.07 -0.74
C ARG A 377 -26.21 10.83 -1.73
N SER A 378 -24.99 11.24 -1.44
CA SER A 378 -23.83 11.04 -2.30
C SER A 378 -22.87 10.01 -1.69
N LEU A 379 -21.97 9.48 -2.52
CA LEU A 379 -20.84 8.64 -2.12
C LEU A 379 -19.57 9.15 -2.80
N VAL A 380 -18.42 8.93 -2.16
CA VAL A 380 -17.12 8.91 -2.85
C VAL A 380 -17.22 7.91 -4.01
N GLY A 381 -16.82 8.31 -5.21
CA GLY A 381 -16.98 7.53 -6.43
C GLY A 381 -18.24 7.85 -7.25
N ASP A 382 -19.18 8.66 -6.75
CA ASP A 382 -20.29 9.16 -7.56
C ASP A 382 -19.79 10.14 -8.64
N VAL A 383 -20.56 10.32 -9.72
CA VAL A 383 -20.14 11.14 -10.86
C VAL A 383 -20.94 12.43 -10.92
N VAL A 384 -20.23 13.56 -10.99
CA VAL A 384 -20.78 14.86 -11.36
C VAL A 384 -20.33 15.18 -12.79
N GLN A 385 -21.26 15.31 -13.73
CA GLN A 385 -20.96 15.72 -15.10
C GLN A 385 -21.40 17.16 -15.31
N VAL A 386 -20.47 18.04 -15.68
CA VAL A 386 -20.76 19.43 -16.04
C VAL A 386 -20.83 19.57 -17.55
N VAL A 387 -21.84 20.28 -18.03
CA VAL A 387 -22.04 20.66 -19.43
C VAL A 387 -22.37 22.15 -19.55
N HIS A 388 -22.23 22.67 -20.78
CA HIS A 388 -22.59 24.04 -21.16
C HIS A 388 -21.92 25.13 -20.31
N SER A 389 -20.74 24.85 -19.75
CA SER A 389 -19.86 25.88 -19.20
C SER A 389 -19.00 26.49 -20.31
N ASN A 390 -18.62 27.76 -20.18
CA ASN A 390 -17.71 28.45 -21.12
C ASN A 390 -16.23 28.10 -20.87
N ASP A 391 -15.95 26.90 -20.35
CA ASP A 391 -14.61 26.40 -20.04
C ASP A 391 -14.23 25.19 -20.89
N LYS A 392 -12.96 24.80 -20.84
CA LYS A 392 -12.48 23.54 -21.37
C LYS A 392 -13.01 22.35 -20.56
N LYS A 393 -12.86 21.18 -21.15
CA LYS A 393 -13.09 19.91 -20.46
C LYS A 393 -12.01 19.68 -19.42
N VAL A 394 -12.38 19.18 -18.24
CA VAL A 394 -11.44 18.78 -17.19
C VAL A 394 -10.45 17.76 -17.74
N ALA A 395 -9.18 17.95 -17.39
CA ALA A 395 -8.10 17.08 -17.83
C ALA A 395 -8.22 15.69 -17.17
N PRO A 396 -7.86 14.60 -17.87
CA PRO A 396 -8.00 13.25 -17.32
C PRO A 396 -7.16 12.97 -16.07
N ASP A 397 -6.06 13.70 -15.90
CA ASP A 397 -5.12 13.62 -14.79
C ASP A 397 -5.49 14.54 -13.60
N ASN A 398 -6.50 15.41 -13.73
CA ASN A 398 -6.94 16.27 -12.64
C ASN A 398 -7.93 15.51 -11.74
N GLY A 399 -7.45 14.98 -10.62
CA GLY A 399 -8.18 14.04 -9.78
C GLY A 399 -8.49 12.73 -10.50
N LEU A 400 -9.66 12.16 -10.19
CA LEU A 400 -10.17 10.93 -10.80
C LEU A 400 -10.85 11.20 -12.16
N GLY A 401 -10.23 12.06 -12.98
CA GLY A 401 -10.73 12.56 -14.27
C GLY A 401 -10.64 11.57 -15.43
N GLY A 402 -10.11 10.35 -15.23
CA GLY A 402 -9.81 9.36 -16.27
C GLY A 402 -10.97 8.98 -17.21
N TRP A 403 -12.22 9.25 -16.80
CA TRP A 403 -13.43 9.06 -17.61
C TRP A 403 -13.61 10.08 -18.75
N ASN A 404 -12.80 11.13 -18.76
CA ASN A 404 -12.77 12.14 -19.82
C ASN A 404 -11.88 11.73 -21.01
N MET A 405 -11.12 10.64 -20.86
CA MET A 405 -10.25 10.04 -21.87
C MET A 405 -10.92 8.83 -22.54
N GLY A 406 -10.75 8.72 -23.86
CA GLY A 406 -11.21 7.55 -24.62
C GLY A 406 -10.46 6.27 -24.24
N TRP A 407 -11.13 5.12 -24.33
CA TRP A 407 -10.57 3.83 -23.88
C TRP A 407 -9.27 3.42 -24.58
N LYS A 408 -9.12 3.76 -25.87
CA LYS A 408 -7.88 3.49 -26.61
C LYS A 408 -6.68 4.25 -26.01
N ALA A 409 -6.86 5.53 -25.70
CA ALA A 409 -5.84 6.36 -25.06
C ALA A 409 -5.56 5.90 -23.62
N TRP A 410 -6.60 5.48 -22.88
CA TRP A 410 -6.44 4.88 -21.55
C TRP A 410 -5.50 3.67 -21.60
N LYS A 411 -5.78 2.69 -22.46
CA LYS A 411 -4.94 1.49 -22.60
C LYS A 411 -3.51 1.78 -23.04
N ALA A 412 -3.31 2.84 -23.83
CA ALA A 412 -1.98 3.23 -24.29
C ALA A 412 -1.07 3.76 -23.18
N GLY A 413 -1.62 4.11 -22.00
CA GLY A 413 -0.84 4.55 -20.85
C GLY A 413 -0.36 3.43 -19.93
N SER A 414 -0.57 2.15 -20.29
CA SER A 414 0.02 1.01 -19.59
C SER A 414 1.51 0.87 -19.93
N ALA A 415 2.34 0.55 -18.94
CA ALA A 415 3.76 0.26 -19.12
C ALA A 415 4.01 -1.20 -19.55
N VAL A 416 2.98 -2.06 -19.46
CA VAL A 416 3.02 -3.45 -19.90
C VAL A 416 2.34 -3.53 -21.27
N LYS A 417 3.07 -3.99 -22.29
CA LYS A 417 2.53 -4.12 -23.65
C LYS A 417 1.71 -5.40 -23.82
#